data_AF-A0A0A9H2J9-F1
#
_entry.id   AF-A0A0A9H2J9-F1
#
_cell.length_a   1.000
_cell.length_b   1.000
_cell.length_c   1.000
_cell.angle_alpha   90.00
_cell.angle_beta   90.00
_cell.angle_gamma   90.00
#
_symmetry.space_group_name_H-M   'P 1'
#
loop_
_entity.id
_entity.type
_entity.pdbx_description
1 polymer ?
#
loop_
_entity_poly.entity_id
_entity_poly.type
_entity_poly.pdbx_seq_one_letter_code
_entity_poly.pdbx_strand_id
1 'polypeptide(L)'
;MALKYAELKPVPCITYADALGLREKCATPILKQVRSDVTRFRYGDEQHLEEALQRIFQYGLGGGIPRRSAPILQKIREEVTEDGKYSLVLEFEAKALELSDFEKRQAKFTSFFGPGIKAEIGNGGGDDLYEVRLILETT
;
A
#
# COMPACT_ATOMS: atom_id res chain seq x y z
N MET A 1 -20.66 25.35 8.35
CA MET A 1 -20.33 24.94 6.97
C MET A 1 -19.80 23.52 7.04
N ALA A 2 -20.49 22.56 6.40
CA ALA A 2 -20.15 21.15 6.45
C ALA A 2 -18.90 20.88 5.61
N LEU A 3 -17.79 20.52 6.28
CA LEU A 3 -16.68 19.84 5.62
C LEU A 3 -17.28 18.57 5.03
N LYS A 4 -17.39 18.51 3.71
CA LYS A 4 -17.67 17.28 2.98
C LYS A 4 -16.66 16.26 3.46
N TYR A 5 -17.08 15.39 4.37
CA TYR A 5 -16.36 14.16 4.67
C TYR A 5 -16.27 13.43 3.34
N ALA A 6 -15.06 13.34 2.80
CA ALA A 6 -14.80 12.47 1.67
C ALA A 6 -15.06 11.05 2.20
N GLU A 7 -16.27 10.54 2.00
CA GLU A 7 -16.62 9.15 2.22
C GLU A 7 -15.76 8.32 1.23
N LEU A 8 -14.54 8.00 1.64
CA LEU A 8 -13.68 7.07 0.93
C LEU A 8 -14.34 5.70 1.04
N LYS A 9 -14.89 5.24 -0.09
CA LYS A 9 -15.47 3.90 -0.20
C LYS A 9 -14.42 2.88 0.24
N PRO A 10 -14.82 1.83 0.98
CA PRO A 10 -13.89 0.78 1.38
C PRO A 10 -13.22 0.21 0.12
N VAL A 11 -11.90 0.17 0.17
CA VAL A 11 -11.07 -0.32 -0.93
C VAL A 11 -11.31 -1.83 -1.05
N PRO A 12 -11.69 -2.35 -2.22
CA PRO A 12 -11.93 -3.78 -2.39
C PRO A 12 -10.64 -4.55 -2.06
N CYS A 13 -10.79 -5.54 -1.19
CA CYS A 13 -9.73 -6.45 -0.77
C CYS A 13 -9.98 -7.82 -1.37
N ILE A 14 -9.08 -8.28 -2.23
CA ILE A 14 -9.13 -9.60 -2.85
C ILE A 14 -8.14 -10.50 -2.11
N THR A 15 -8.64 -11.49 -1.39
CA THR A 15 -7.80 -12.47 -0.70
C THR A 15 -7.84 -13.79 -1.45
N TYR A 16 -6.69 -14.25 -1.97
CA TYR A 16 -6.63 -15.57 -2.60
C TYR A 16 -6.59 -16.69 -1.55
N ALA A 17 -7.09 -17.88 -1.91
CA ALA A 17 -7.23 -19.01 -0.98
C ALA A 17 -5.89 -19.44 -0.36
N ASP A 18 -4.82 -19.45 -1.15
CA ASP A 18 -3.47 -19.79 -0.71
C ASP A 18 -2.91 -18.75 0.29
N ALA A 19 -3.24 -17.47 0.08
CA ALA A 19 -2.82 -16.38 0.96
C ALA A 19 -3.57 -16.42 2.30
N LEU A 20 -4.83 -16.88 2.30
CA LEU A 20 -5.64 -16.99 3.52
C LEU A 20 -4.98 -17.90 4.57
N GLY A 21 -4.47 -19.06 4.15
CA GLY A 21 -3.82 -20.02 5.05
C GLY A 21 -2.48 -19.51 5.60
N LEU A 22 -1.69 -18.84 4.77
CA LEU A 22 -0.43 -18.22 5.20
C LEU A 22 -0.66 -17.01 6.09
N ARG A 23 -1.77 -16.29 5.91
CA ARG A 23 -2.14 -15.18 6.77
C ARG A 23 -2.30 -15.63 8.23
N GLU A 24 -2.98 -16.75 8.46
CA GLU A 24 -3.17 -17.26 9.83
C GLU A 24 -1.85 -17.74 10.45
N LYS A 25 -0.97 -18.33 9.65
CA LYS A 25 0.31 -18.88 10.11
C LYS A 25 1.43 -17.86 10.28
N CYS A 26 1.53 -16.89 9.38
CA CYS A 26 2.74 -16.07 9.20
C CYS A 26 2.49 -14.56 9.20
N ALA A 27 1.24 -14.07 9.22
CA ALA A 27 1.01 -12.63 9.17
C ALA A 27 1.56 -11.93 10.42
N THR A 28 2.58 -11.09 10.19
CA THR A 28 3.16 -10.22 11.21
C THR A 28 2.13 -9.17 11.67
N PRO A 29 2.29 -8.61 12.89
CA PRO A 29 1.42 -7.55 13.37
C PRO A 29 1.32 -6.37 12.39
N ILE A 30 2.41 -6.02 11.69
CA ILE A 30 2.39 -4.99 10.65
C ILE A 30 1.45 -5.34 9.50
N LEU A 31 1.53 -6.55 8.93
CA LEU A 31 0.68 -6.92 7.79
C LEU A 31 -0.80 -6.99 8.18
N LYS A 32 -1.08 -7.47 9.40
CA LYS A 32 -2.43 -7.44 9.98
C LYS A 32 -2.93 -6.01 10.15
N GLN A 33 -2.06 -5.11 10.60
CA GLN A 33 -2.36 -3.68 10.75
C GLN A 33 -2.64 -3.03 9.39
N VAL A 34 -1.73 -3.17 8.41
CA VAL A 34 -1.93 -2.63 7.05
C VAL A 34 -3.26 -3.09 6.48
N ARG A 35 -3.57 -4.39 6.53
CA ARG A 35 -4.87 -4.91 6.05
C ARG A 35 -6.04 -4.29 6.81
N SER A 36 -5.98 -4.23 8.14
CA SER A 36 -7.04 -3.60 8.95
C SER A 36 -7.25 -2.14 8.57
N ASP A 37 -6.16 -1.42 8.28
CA ASP A 37 -6.17 -0.03 7.85
C ASP A 37 -6.77 0.18 6.46
N VAL A 38 -6.65 -0.81 5.57
CA VAL A 38 -7.26 -0.72 4.25
C VAL A 38 -8.70 -1.20 4.20
N THR A 39 -9.07 -2.14 5.08
CA THR A 39 -10.37 -2.84 5.02
C THR A 39 -11.46 -2.26 5.93
N ARG A 40 -11.16 -1.28 6.79
CA ARG A 40 -12.16 -0.57 7.61
C ARG A 40 -12.72 0.68 6.91
N PHE A 41 -13.95 1.06 7.28
CA PHE A 41 -14.57 2.33 6.90
C PHE A 41 -13.75 3.48 7.49
N ARG A 42 -13.27 4.40 6.65
CA ARG A 42 -12.48 5.56 7.09
C ARG A 42 -13.41 6.65 7.63
N TYR A 43 -13.34 6.95 8.91
CA TYR A 43 -13.95 8.13 9.51
C TYR A 43 -12.87 9.08 10.02
N GLY A 44 -12.61 10.16 9.27
CA GLY A 44 -12.16 11.48 9.78
C GLY A 44 -10.83 11.64 10.52
N ASP A 45 -10.28 10.61 11.16
CA ASP A 45 -9.17 10.72 12.12
C ASP A 45 -8.28 9.46 12.16
N GLU A 46 -8.55 8.45 11.31
CA GLU A 46 -7.78 7.20 11.28
C GLU A 46 -6.53 7.32 10.37
N GLN A 47 -5.46 7.75 11.04
CA GLN A 47 -4.08 7.98 10.64
C GLN A 47 -3.26 6.69 10.41
N HIS A 48 -3.20 6.10 9.21
CA HIS A 48 -2.24 4.99 8.99
C HIS A 48 -1.62 4.85 7.60
N LEU A 49 -2.38 4.67 6.50
CA LEU A 49 -1.75 4.47 5.17
C LEU A 49 -1.47 5.79 4.42
N GLU A 50 -2.38 6.76 4.46
CA GLU A 50 -2.17 8.04 3.76
C GLU A 50 -1.00 8.82 4.36
N GLU A 51 -0.79 8.76 5.67
CA GLU A 51 0.37 9.36 6.31
C GLU A 51 1.67 8.63 6.00
N ALA A 52 1.62 7.30 5.90
CA ALA A 52 2.74 6.51 5.41
C ALA A 52 3.16 7.00 4.03
N LEU A 53 2.20 7.11 3.11
CA LEU A 53 2.44 7.61 1.77
C LEU A 53 2.92 9.06 1.80
N GLN A 54 2.32 9.93 2.60
CA GLN A 54 2.78 11.30 2.78
C GLN A 54 4.23 11.37 3.24
N ARG A 55 4.67 10.47 4.12
CA ARG A 55 6.04 10.41 4.64
C ARG A 55 7.02 9.82 3.62
N ILE A 56 6.60 8.80 2.88
CA ILE A 56 7.39 8.15 1.82
C ILE A 56 7.60 9.11 0.64
N PHE A 57 6.51 9.68 0.14
CA PHE A 57 6.47 10.57 -1.02
C PHE A 57 6.72 12.05 -0.69
N GLN A 58 6.75 12.41 0.60
CA GLN A 58 7.06 13.74 1.10
C GLN A 58 6.17 14.83 0.46
N TYR A 59 4.86 14.68 0.57
CA TYR A 59 3.92 15.52 -0.18
C TYR A 59 4.11 17.03 0.08
N GLY A 60 4.38 17.78 -0.98
CA GLY A 60 4.56 19.24 -0.92
C GLY A 60 5.87 19.70 -0.28
N LEU A 61 6.84 18.80 -0.06
CA LEU A 61 8.19 19.13 0.42
C LEU A 61 9.19 19.16 -0.76
N GLY A 62 10.26 19.95 -0.63
CA GLY A 62 11.32 20.04 -1.64
C GLY A 62 12.03 18.69 -1.84
N GLY A 63 11.77 18.03 -2.97
CA GLY A 63 12.25 16.68 -3.28
C GLY A 63 11.20 15.58 -3.15
N GLY A 64 9.96 15.92 -2.75
CA GLY A 64 8.80 15.05 -2.81
C GLY A 64 7.92 15.29 -4.04
N ILE A 65 6.69 14.78 -3.99
CA ILE A 65 5.68 15.03 -5.04
C ILE A 65 4.65 16.07 -4.57
N PRO A 66 4.00 16.81 -5.47
CA PRO A 66 2.94 17.73 -5.06
C PRO A 66 1.72 16.96 -4.55
N ARG A 67 1.00 17.51 -3.55
CA ARG A 67 -0.18 16.86 -2.93
C ARG A 67 -1.26 16.43 -3.93
N ARG A 68 -1.45 17.21 -5.00
CA ARG A 68 -2.39 16.91 -6.10
C ARG A 68 -2.00 15.70 -6.96
N SER A 69 -0.75 15.26 -6.86
CA SER A 69 -0.21 14.09 -7.58
C SER A 69 -0.06 12.88 -6.65
N ALA A 70 -0.63 12.94 -5.45
CA ALA A 70 -0.59 11.82 -4.51
C ALA A 70 -1.24 10.57 -5.13
N PRO A 71 -0.58 9.40 -5.04
CA PRO A 71 -1.16 8.15 -5.50
C PRO A 71 -2.39 7.79 -4.66
N ILE A 72 -3.46 7.36 -5.31
CA ILE A 72 -4.72 6.98 -4.67
C ILE A 72 -4.79 5.46 -4.63
N LEU A 73 -4.98 4.88 -3.45
CA LEU A 73 -5.15 3.43 -3.33
C LEU A 73 -6.51 3.01 -3.88
N GLN A 74 -6.51 2.21 -4.94
CA GLN A 74 -7.71 1.74 -5.62
C GLN A 74 -8.18 0.37 -5.14
N LYS A 75 -7.24 -0.56 -4.92
CA LYS A 75 -7.54 -1.93 -4.43
C LYS A 75 -6.35 -2.56 -3.71
N ILE A 76 -6.63 -3.61 -2.94
CA ILE A 76 -5.57 -4.47 -2.38
C ILE A 76 -5.81 -5.93 -2.72
N ARG A 77 -4.73 -6.69 -2.87
CA ARG A 77 -4.74 -8.13 -3.11
C ARG A 77 -3.78 -8.82 -2.14
N GLU A 78 -4.23 -9.89 -1.50
CA GLU A 78 -3.37 -10.77 -0.69
C GLU A 78 -2.99 -11.97 -1.54
N GLU A 79 -1.72 -12.08 -1.91
CA GLU A 79 -1.18 -13.10 -2.80
C GLU A 79 -0.04 -13.87 -2.10
N VAL A 80 0.35 -14.99 -2.68
CA VAL A 80 1.50 -15.78 -2.22
C VAL A 80 2.58 -15.65 -3.27
N THR A 81 3.80 -15.30 -2.86
CA THR A 81 4.94 -15.25 -3.79
C THR A 81 5.28 -16.66 -4.28
N GLU A 82 6.07 -16.75 -5.36
CA GLU A 82 6.57 -18.04 -5.86
C GLU A 82 7.34 -18.83 -4.78
N ASP A 83 8.01 -18.13 -3.87
CA ASP A 83 8.68 -18.70 -2.69
C ASP A 83 7.73 -19.20 -1.58
N GLY A 84 6.41 -19.15 -1.78
CA GLY A 84 5.44 -19.56 -0.75
C GLY A 84 5.31 -18.57 0.41
N LYS A 85 5.74 -17.31 0.24
CA LYS A 85 5.67 -16.27 1.27
C LYS A 85 4.42 -15.42 1.07
N TYR A 86 3.85 -14.96 2.18
CA TYR A 86 2.70 -14.06 2.12
C TYR A 86 3.11 -12.70 1.53
N SER A 87 2.35 -12.21 0.56
CA SER A 87 2.55 -10.92 -0.10
C SER A 87 1.26 -10.11 -0.09
N LEU A 88 1.36 -8.83 0.22
CA LEU A 88 0.25 -7.89 0.14
C LEU A 88 0.49 -6.88 -0.97
N VAL A 89 -0.31 -6.97 -2.03
CA VAL A 89 -0.25 -6.09 -3.20
C VAL A 89 -1.22 -4.93 -3.03
N LEU A 90 -0.68 -3.71 -3.00
CA LEU A 90 -1.43 -2.46 -2.94
C LEU A 90 -1.45 -1.84 -4.34
N GLU A 91 -2.62 -1.68 -4.94
CA GLU A 91 -2.76 -1.05 -6.26
C GLU A 91 -3.12 0.43 -6.10
N PHE A 92 -2.27 1.28 -6.65
CA PHE A 92 -2.37 2.73 -6.62
C PHE A 92 -2.61 3.29 -8.01
N GLU A 93 -3.51 4.26 -8.12
CA GLU A 93 -3.68 5.09 -9.31
C GLU A 93 -2.93 6.41 -9.13
N ALA A 94 -2.01 6.72 -10.05
CA ALA A 94 -1.20 7.92 -10.01
C ALA A 94 -0.92 8.48 -11.41
N LYS A 95 -1.81 9.33 -11.91
CA LYS A 95 -1.72 9.92 -13.27
C LYS A 95 -0.57 10.90 -13.51
N ALA A 96 0.10 11.29 -12.44
CA ALA A 96 1.14 12.31 -12.46
C ALA A 96 2.48 11.77 -11.96
N LEU A 97 2.57 10.46 -11.73
CA LEU A 97 3.78 9.76 -11.31
C LEU A 97 4.07 8.65 -12.31
N GLU A 98 5.34 8.32 -12.46
CA GLU A 98 5.77 7.19 -13.28
C GLU A 98 6.20 6.02 -12.39
N LEU A 99 6.38 4.83 -12.97
CA LEU A 99 6.88 3.66 -12.24
C LEU A 99 8.21 3.97 -11.52
N SER A 100 9.10 4.71 -12.18
CA SER A 100 10.38 5.10 -11.62
C SER A 100 10.27 6.01 -10.39
N ASP A 101 9.17 6.75 -10.23
CA ASP A 101 8.91 7.50 -8.99
C ASP A 101 8.68 6.55 -7.81
N PHE A 102 7.98 5.46 -8.02
CA PHE A 102 7.75 4.45 -7.01
C PHE A 102 9.02 3.65 -6.73
N GLU A 103 9.75 3.22 -7.76
CA GLU A 103 11.00 2.45 -7.64
C GLU A 103 12.05 3.20 -6.81
N LYS A 104 12.24 4.51 -7.07
CA LYS A 104 13.14 5.36 -6.27
C LYS A 104 12.76 5.42 -4.78
N ARG A 105 11.50 5.13 -4.46
CA ARG A 105 10.95 5.16 -3.10
C ARG A 105 10.75 3.76 -2.51
N GLN A 106 11.03 2.68 -3.25
CA GLN A 106 10.90 1.29 -2.83
C GLN A 106 11.61 1.02 -1.50
N ALA A 107 12.86 1.47 -1.35
CA ALA A 107 13.63 1.31 -0.12
C ALA A 107 12.96 1.99 1.10
N LYS A 108 12.23 3.10 0.87
CA LYS A 108 11.45 3.77 1.92
C LYS A 108 10.21 2.97 2.29
N PHE A 109 9.51 2.37 1.32
CA PHE A 109 8.40 1.47 1.59
C PHE A 109 8.87 0.32 2.51
N THR A 110 9.94 -0.38 2.13
CA THR A 110 10.57 -1.43 2.95
C THR A 110 10.90 -0.93 4.36
N SER A 111 11.60 0.21 4.48
CA SER A 111 11.99 0.76 5.78
C SER A 111 10.79 1.22 6.63
N PHE A 112 9.72 1.69 5.99
CA PHE A 112 8.52 2.20 6.67
C PHE A 112 7.69 1.07 7.27
N PHE A 113 7.46 -0.01 6.51
CA PHE A 113 6.74 -1.17 7.01
C PHE A 113 7.57 -1.99 8.01
N GLY A 114 8.88 -1.80 8.03
CA GLY A 114 9.76 -2.33 9.07
C GLY A 114 10.43 -3.64 8.69
N PRO A 115 11.25 -4.19 9.60
CA PRO A 115 12.09 -5.34 9.33
C PRO A 115 11.24 -6.60 9.05
N GLY A 116 11.71 -7.41 8.09
CA GLY A 116 11.02 -8.63 7.66
C GLY A 116 9.90 -8.38 6.64
N ILE A 117 9.82 -7.18 6.07
CA ILE A 117 8.93 -6.88 4.93
C ILE A 117 9.77 -6.27 3.82
N LYS A 118 9.68 -6.85 2.63
CA LYS A 118 10.28 -6.34 1.39
C LYS A 118 9.20 -5.71 0.55
N ALA A 119 9.34 -4.42 0.25
CA ALA A 119 8.48 -3.79 -0.75
C ALA A 119 9.06 -3.99 -2.15
N GLU A 120 8.22 -4.39 -3.10
CA GLU A 120 8.51 -4.44 -4.52
C GLU A 120 7.51 -3.58 -5.29
N ILE A 121 7.98 -2.90 -6.32
CA ILE A 121 7.16 -2.02 -7.14
C ILE A 121 6.92 -2.72 -8.48
N GLY A 122 5.68 -2.70 -8.94
CA GLY A 122 5.27 -3.22 -10.24
C GLY A 122 4.34 -2.25 -10.96
N ASN A 123 4.14 -2.52 -12.25
CA ASN A 123 3.13 -1.82 -13.06
C ASN A 123 1.78 -2.54 -12.88
N GLY A 124 0.77 -1.80 -12.43
CA GLY A 124 -0.58 -2.28 -12.17
C GLY A 124 -1.44 -2.41 -13.43
N GLY A 125 -0.92 -3.01 -14.50
CA GLY A 125 -1.69 -3.39 -15.70
C GLY A 125 -2.44 -2.28 -16.47
N GLY A 126 -2.33 -1.00 -16.09
CA GLY A 126 -2.99 0.13 -16.73
C GLY A 126 -2.11 1.38 -16.76
N ASP A 127 -2.45 2.37 -17.61
CA ASP A 127 -1.57 3.50 -17.97
C ASP A 127 -1.16 4.43 -16.82
N ASP A 128 -1.82 4.36 -15.67
CA ASP A 128 -1.51 5.17 -14.49
C ASP A 128 -1.61 4.33 -13.20
N LEU A 129 -1.58 3.00 -13.33
CA LEU A 129 -1.75 2.07 -12.22
C LEU A 129 -0.40 1.49 -11.84
N TYR A 130 -0.07 1.58 -10.55
CA TYR A 130 1.16 1.07 -9.98
C TYR A 130 0.83 0.18 -8.81
N GLU A 131 1.53 -0.94 -8.69
CA GLU A 131 1.33 -1.86 -7.59
C GLU A 131 2.56 -1.93 -6.68
N VAL A 132 2.31 -1.95 -5.37
CA VAL A 132 3.34 -2.10 -4.35
C VAL A 132 3.10 -3.41 -3.63
N ARG A 133 3.99 -4.38 -3.82
CA ARG A 133 3.93 -5.71 -3.21
C ARG A 133 4.75 -5.72 -1.94
N LEU A 134 4.11 -5.91 -0.79
CA LEU A 134 4.75 -6.08 0.50
C LEU A 134 4.92 -7.57 0.76
N ILE A 135 6.10 -8.08 0.45
CA ILE A 135 6.46 -9.48 0.61
C ILE A 135 7.00 -9.68 2.02
N LEU A 136 6.48 -10.67 2.73
CA LEU A 136 7.00 -11.08 4.02
C LEU A 136 8.36 -11.77 3.83
N GLU A 137 9.44 -11.17 4.31
CA GLU A 137 10.74 -11.83 4.47
C GLU A 137 10.91 -12.28 5.92
N THR A 138 10.36 -13.45 6.26
CA THR A 138 10.79 -14.16 7.45
C THR A 138 12.23 -14.63 7.25
N THR A 139 13.17 -14.02 7.98
CA THR A 139 14.56 -14.51 8.14
C THR A 139 14.58 -15.66 9.13
#